data_AF-A0A7C2UNS3-F1
#
_entry.id   AF-A0A7C2UNS3-F1
#
_cell.length_a   1.000
_cell.length_b   1.000
_cell.length_c   1.000
_cell.angle_alpha   90.00
_cell.angle_beta   90.00
_cell.angle_gamma   90.00
#
_symmetry.space_group_name_H-M   'P 1'
#
loop_
_entity.id
_entity.type
_entity.pdbx_description
1 polymer ?
#
loop_
_entity_poly.entity_id
_entity_poly.type
_entity_poly.pdbx_seq_one_letter_code
_entity_poly.pdbx_strand_id
1 'polypeptide(L)'
;MYPTANCKTVRVWAIGLGLIVLLNLLGVARWHYDDGLQDGFENLDTRVILQRLQQPHSVGQWFVGDWVLGNGFYRPLPSVLYQVDYWLWGDALLRWKWTNGLLATAAVLALVGFLYMLTGRQRVALAAGLAFTLWQTGFAPPIPLWVGFGLLAAGVVWGYWQGDWRRGAVWGALAFALVVEWGFIVNLPDIHTQSFAYRAMGWIPGRTATLMTLLALLALWGAAGYARTGRARWTALALGGFVGAMLCYEQFAALPLLMALAVWAVRPPQALAIRAGAVCLACLLLLAPYAAFYRAHIPTQTQYHQQRVKRQKTLPMTALTWLAPPAPEALMQVDLARTAPFSLLFPRFWLAQVGLVAYLLALRYGLRSRFGWLGWLGSLLAYAPAAPLLPLMHYYYLPAVLRALWWGILLICLYTLRPTRRATSVAMVGASCLKRSSQPSTN
;
A
#
# COMPACT_ATOMS: atom_id res chain seq x y z
N MET A 1 -36.20 -4.37 -7.09
CA MET A 1 -35.79 -3.53 -8.24
C MET A 1 -34.27 -3.41 -8.24
N TYR A 2 -33.58 -4.07 -9.18
CA TYR A 2 -32.16 -3.82 -9.41
C TYR A 2 -32.03 -2.42 -10.02
N PRO A 3 -31.23 -1.51 -9.44
CA PRO A 3 -30.95 -0.25 -10.11
C PRO A 3 -30.22 -0.58 -11.41
N THR A 4 -30.81 -0.22 -12.53
CA THR A 4 -30.19 -0.29 -13.85
C THR A 4 -28.85 0.44 -13.75
N ALA A 5 -27.75 -0.33 -13.82
CA ALA A 5 -26.41 0.24 -13.72
C ALA A 5 -26.26 1.26 -14.87
N ASN A 6 -26.03 2.53 -14.52
CA ASN A 6 -25.83 3.59 -15.50
C ASN A 6 -24.74 3.16 -16.48
N CYS A 7 -25.09 3.03 -17.77
CA CYS A 7 -24.21 2.49 -18.81
C CYS A 7 -22.85 3.21 -18.85
N LYS A 8 -22.82 4.52 -18.53
CA LYS A 8 -21.59 5.32 -18.44
C LYS A 8 -20.67 4.86 -17.30
N THR A 9 -21.24 4.51 -16.15
CA THR A 9 -20.52 4.02 -14.97
C THR A 9 -19.89 2.66 -15.23
N VAL A 10 -20.60 1.77 -15.92
CA VAL A 10 -20.08 0.45 -16.34
C VAL A 10 -18.91 0.61 -17.32
N ARG A 11 -19.05 1.49 -18.32
CA ARG A 11 -17.98 1.76 -19.30
C ARG A 11 -16.71 2.30 -18.65
N VAL A 12 -16.81 3.29 -17.76
CA VAL A 12 -15.63 3.85 -17.06
C VAL A 12 -14.92 2.79 -16.22
N TRP A 13 -15.68 1.94 -15.54
CA TRP A 13 -15.13 0.84 -14.76
C TRP A 13 -14.36 -0.15 -15.63
N ALA A 14 -14.96 -0.58 -16.74
CA ALA A 14 -14.34 -1.51 -17.68
C ALA A 14 -13.07 -0.94 -18.33
N ILE A 15 -13.11 0.33 -18.77
CA ILE A 15 -11.95 1.02 -19.35
C ILE A 15 -10.82 1.14 -18.32
N GLY A 16 -11.13 1.54 -17.08
CA GLY A 16 -10.14 1.68 -16.02
C GLY A 16 -9.48 0.35 -15.66
N LEU A 17 -10.26 -0.73 -15.53
CA LEU A 17 -9.72 -2.08 -15.32
C LEU A 17 -8.91 -2.58 -16.51
N GLY A 18 -9.39 -2.36 -17.73
CA GLY A 18 -8.68 -2.72 -18.96
C GLY A 18 -7.32 -2.02 -19.06
N LEU A 19 -7.25 -0.73 -18.71
CA LEU A 19 -6.00 0.01 -18.66
C LEU A 19 -5.04 -0.53 -17.59
N ILE A 20 -5.54 -0.85 -16.39
CA ILE A 20 -4.73 -1.47 -15.33
C ILE A 20 -4.12 -2.79 -15.81
N VAL A 21 -4.92 -3.66 -16.42
CA VAL A 21 -4.46 -4.95 -16.95
C VAL A 21 -3.43 -4.74 -18.06
N LEU A 22 -3.71 -3.86 -19.03
CA LEU A 22 -2.81 -3.57 -20.14
C LEU A 22 -1.46 -3.05 -19.65
N LEU A 23 -1.46 -2.06 -18.75
CA LEU A 23 -0.21 -1.50 -18.20
C LEU A 23 0.59 -2.55 -17.42
N ASN A 24 -0.09 -3.46 -16.71
CA ASN A 24 0.59 -4.57 -16.07
C ASN A 24 1.24 -5.49 -17.08
N LEU A 25 0.50 -5.95 -18.10
CA LEU A 25 1.03 -6.83 -19.15
C LEU A 25 2.24 -6.21 -19.86
N LEU A 26 2.18 -4.91 -20.16
CA LEU A 26 3.32 -4.16 -20.71
C LEU A 26 4.50 -4.11 -19.72
N GLY A 27 4.23 -3.95 -18.43
CA GLY A 27 5.24 -4.03 -17.38
C GLY A 27 5.91 -5.41 -17.32
N VAL A 28 5.13 -6.50 -17.34
CA VAL A 28 5.67 -7.87 -17.38
C VAL A 28 6.55 -8.06 -18.61
N ALA A 29 6.08 -7.64 -19.78
CA ALA A 29 6.84 -7.73 -21.02
C ALA A 29 8.18 -6.97 -20.90
N ARG A 30 8.16 -5.74 -20.39
CA ARG A 30 9.38 -4.96 -20.13
C ARG A 30 10.36 -5.73 -19.26
N TRP A 31 9.93 -6.16 -18.07
CA TRP A 31 10.81 -6.82 -17.09
C TRP A 31 11.26 -8.21 -17.52
N HIS A 32 10.54 -8.87 -18.44
CA HIS A 32 10.98 -10.13 -19.04
C HIS A 32 12.24 -9.96 -19.91
N TYR A 33 12.36 -8.83 -20.62
CA TYR A 33 13.47 -8.56 -21.55
C TYR A 33 14.61 -7.71 -20.96
N ASP A 34 14.40 -7.04 -19.81
CA ASP A 34 15.35 -6.06 -19.25
C ASP A 34 16.55 -6.67 -18.46
N ASP A 35 16.54 -7.96 -18.06
CA ASP A 35 17.67 -8.55 -17.31
C ASP A 35 18.15 -9.90 -17.83
N GLY A 36 19.45 -10.00 -18.10
CA GLY A 36 20.17 -11.28 -18.09
C GLY A 36 20.23 -11.85 -16.67
N LEU A 37 19.79 -13.09 -16.49
CA LEU A 37 19.75 -13.76 -15.17
C LEU A 37 21.11 -14.26 -14.68
N GLN A 38 22.16 -14.19 -15.50
CA GLN A 38 23.40 -14.92 -15.25
C GLN A 38 24.41 -14.13 -14.40
N ASP A 39 24.52 -12.81 -14.55
CA ASP A 39 25.63 -12.05 -13.93
C ASP A 39 25.25 -11.23 -12.69
N GLY A 40 23.95 -11.16 -12.35
CA GLY A 40 23.48 -10.43 -11.16
C GLY A 40 23.63 -11.22 -9.86
N PHE A 41 24.26 -10.62 -8.83
CA PHE A 41 24.28 -11.14 -7.45
C PHE A 41 22.87 -11.49 -6.94
N GLU A 42 21.87 -10.69 -7.32
CA GLU A 42 20.46 -10.87 -6.92
C GLU A 42 19.80 -12.14 -7.49
N ASN A 43 20.37 -12.72 -8.53
CA ASN A 43 19.90 -13.97 -9.12
C ASN A 43 20.52 -15.20 -8.45
N LEU A 44 21.42 -15.02 -7.47
CA LEU A 44 21.95 -16.11 -6.65
C LEU A 44 20.82 -16.88 -5.96
N ASP A 45 19.89 -16.18 -5.30
CA ASP A 45 18.72 -16.80 -4.66
C ASP A 45 17.90 -17.61 -5.66
N THR A 46 17.71 -17.10 -6.87
CA THR A 46 16.96 -17.80 -7.93
C THR A 46 17.66 -19.07 -8.36
N ARG A 47 18.99 -19.02 -8.55
CA ARG A 47 19.80 -20.18 -8.90
C ARG A 47 19.81 -21.23 -7.79
N VAL A 48 19.91 -20.80 -6.53
CA VAL A 48 19.84 -21.72 -5.38
C VAL A 48 18.46 -22.36 -5.28
N ILE A 49 17.38 -21.61 -5.50
CA ILE A 49 16.02 -22.18 -5.58
C ILE A 49 15.97 -23.26 -6.66
N LEU A 50 16.43 -22.98 -7.88
CA LEU A 50 16.43 -23.95 -8.98
C LEU A 50 17.23 -25.21 -8.62
N GLN A 51 18.44 -25.05 -8.08
CA GLN A 51 19.28 -26.17 -7.65
C GLN A 51 18.58 -27.05 -6.61
N ARG A 52 17.87 -26.43 -5.65
CA ARG A 52 17.11 -27.16 -4.62
C ARG A 52 15.91 -27.91 -5.22
N LEU A 53 15.24 -27.35 -6.22
CA LEU A 53 14.13 -28.01 -6.91
C LEU A 53 14.60 -29.16 -7.83
N GLN A 54 15.84 -29.13 -8.31
CA GLN A 54 16.42 -30.21 -9.11
C GLN A 54 16.84 -31.42 -8.25
N GLN A 55 17.12 -31.22 -6.97
CA GLN A 55 17.41 -32.30 -6.03
C GLN A 55 16.13 -33.05 -5.65
N PRO A 56 16.19 -34.35 -5.29
CA PRO A 56 15.04 -35.05 -4.72
C PRO A 56 14.51 -34.34 -3.47
N HIS A 57 13.23 -33.98 -3.49
CA HIS A 57 12.56 -33.27 -2.39
C HIS A 57 11.07 -33.66 -2.34
N SER A 58 10.38 -33.27 -1.26
CA SER A 58 8.92 -33.42 -1.17
C SER A 58 8.24 -32.10 -0.81
N VAL A 59 7.18 -31.76 -1.54
CA VAL A 59 6.47 -30.47 -1.38
C VAL A 59 5.85 -30.31 0.01
N GLY A 60 5.44 -31.42 0.65
CA GLY A 60 4.86 -31.41 1.99
C GLY A 60 5.83 -30.96 3.08
N GLN A 61 7.14 -31.14 2.89
CA GLN A 61 8.16 -30.76 3.89
C GLN A 61 8.17 -29.25 4.17
N TRP A 62 7.85 -28.41 3.18
CA TRP A 62 7.85 -26.95 3.38
C TRP A 62 6.74 -26.47 4.32
N PHE A 63 5.69 -27.27 4.55
CA PHE A 63 4.62 -26.92 5.49
C PHE A 63 4.97 -27.25 6.95
N VAL A 64 5.99 -28.09 7.17
CA VAL A 64 6.43 -28.54 8.49
C VAL A 64 7.87 -28.12 8.81
N GLY A 65 8.52 -27.36 7.92
CA GLY A 65 9.91 -26.97 8.05
C GLY A 65 10.26 -25.70 7.29
N ASP A 66 11.51 -25.59 6.89
CA ASP A 66 12.04 -24.42 6.18
C ASP A 66 11.54 -24.38 4.72
N TRP A 67 11.47 -23.18 4.15
CA TRP A 67 11.13 -22.99 2.74
C TRP A 67 12.28 -23.43 1.80
N VAL A 68 12.02 -23.42 0.49
CA VAL A 68 12.94 -23.96 -0.55
C VAL A 68 14.39 -23.46 -0.47
N LEU A 69 14.65 -22.25 0.05
CA LEU A 69 16.01 -21.71 0.19
C LEU A 69 16.78 -22.24 1.40
N GLY A 70 16.10 -22.78 2.42
CA GLY A 70 16.76 -23.35 3.60
C GLY A 70 17.53 -22.33 4.45
N ASN A 71 17.08 -21.07 4.51
CA ASN A 71 17.76 -19.99 5.25
C ASN A 71 16.98 -19.47 6.48
N GLY A 72 16.02 -20.26 6.99
CA GLY A 72 15.31 -20.02 8.24
C GLY A 72 14.02 -19.21 8.10
N PHE A 73 13.24 -19.40 7.03
CA PHE A 73 11.93 -18.76 6.87
C PHE A 73 10.82 -19.78 6.64
N TYR A 74 9.69 -19.53 7.31
CA TYR A 74 8.47 -20.29 7.06
C TYR A 74 7.68 -19.67 5.91
N ARG A 75 7.87 -20.22 4.71
CA ARG A 75 7.24 -19.75 3.46
C ARG A 75 6.83 -20.91 2.55
N PRO A 76 5.90 -21.78 2.99
CA PRO A 76 5.46 -22.92 2.20
C PRO A 76 4.82 -22.51 0.87
N LEU A 77 3.92 -21.52 0.85
CA LEU A 77 3.21 -21.17 -0.38
C LEU A 77 4.14 -20.60 -1.47
N PRO A 78 5.12 -19.71 -1.16
CA PRO A 78 6.14 -19.35 -2.13
C PRO A 78 6.95 -20.53 -2.63
N SER A 79 7.26 -21.52 -1.78
CA SER A 79 7.97 -22.74 -2.21
C SER A 79 7.15 -23.57 -3.20
N VAL A 80 5.85 -23.77 -2.89
CA VAL A 80 4.90 -24.41 -3.82
C VAL A 80 4.81 -23.63 -5.12
N LEU A 81 4.80 -22.30 -5.08
CA LEU A 81 4.77 -21.48 -6.27
C LEU A 81 6.02 -21.69 -7.14
N TYR A 82 7.23 -21.72 -6.54
CA TYR A 82 8.44 -22.05 -7.30
C TYR A 82 8.41 -23.46 -7.88
N GLN A 83 7.81 -24.43 -7.19
CA GLN A 83 7.59 -25.76 -7.74
C GLN A 83 6.72 -25.73 -9.00
N VAL A 84 5.63 -24.95 -8.96
CA VAL A 84 4.74 -24.76 -10.11
C VAL A 84 5.50 -24.09 -11.26
N ASP A 85 6.32 -23.08 -10.99
CA ASP A 85 7.16 -22.48 -12.02
C ASP A 85 8.14 -23.49 -12.64
N TYR A 86 8.79 -24.31 -11.82
CA TYR A 86 9.68 -25.34 -12.32
C TYR A 86 8.95 -26.39 -13.17
N TRP A 87 7.71 -26.76 -12.82
CA TRP A 87 6.89 -27.64 -13.66
C TRP A 87 6.48 -27.01 -14.98
N LEU A 88 6.13 -25.72 -14.99
CA LEU A 88 5.67 -25.01 -16.19
C LEU A 88 6.82 -24.63 -17.13
N TRP A 89 7.97 -24.27 -16.55
CA TRP A 89 9.03 -23.58 -17.26
C TRP A 89 10.39 -24.27 -17.19
N GLY A 90 10.56 -25.28 -16.34
CA GLY A 90 11.84 -25.94 -16.12
C GLY A 90 12.90 -24.98 -15.61
N ASP A 91 14.10 -25.09 -16.18
CA ASP A 91 15.26 -24.25 -15.93
C ASP A 91 15.24 -22.90 -16.69
N ALA A 92 14.18 -22.63 -17.48
CA ALA A 92 14.01 -21.37 -18.19
C ALA A 92 13.56 -20.24 -17.24
N LEU A 93 14.47 -19.85 -16.33
CA LEU A 93 14.21 -18.91 -15.24
C LEU A 93 13.61 -17.57 -15.70
N LEU A 94 13.93 -17.09 -16.91
CA LEU A 94 13.33 -15.86 -17.45
C LEU A 94 11.81 -15.96 -17.56
N ARG A 95 11.29 -17.16 -17.85
CA ARG A 95 9.85 -17.39 -17.98
C ARG A 95 9.13 -17.35 -16.64
N TRP A 96 9.83 -17.59 -15.53
CA TRP A 96 9.25 -17.47 -14.19
C TRP A 96 8.80 -16.04 -13.88
N LYS A 97 9.35 -15.03 -14.57
CA LYS A 97 8.91 -13.62 -14.46
C LYS A 97 7.46 -13.42 -14.95
N TRP A 98 6.93 -14.28 -15.83
CA TRP A 98 5.52 -14.22 -16.23
C TRP A 98 4.58 -14.48 -15.04
N THR A 99 4.91 -15.48 -14.22
CA THR A 99 4.16 -15.79 -12.99
C THR A 99 4.19 -14.60 -12.01
N ASN A 100 5.33 -13.93 -11.86
CA ASN A 100 5.41 -12.68 -11.08
C ASN A 100 4.45 -11.61 -11.60
N GLY A 101 4.48 -11.40 -12.91
CA GLY A 101 3.63 -10.45 -13.58
C GLY A 101 2.14 -10.72 -13.38
N LEU A 102 1.73 -11.98 -13.49
CA LEU A 102 0.36 -12.42 -13.22
C LEU A 102 -0.04 -12.18 -11.76
N LEU A 103 0.85 -12.47 -10.81
CA LEU A 103 0.61 -12.21 -9.39
C LEU A 103 0.50 -10.71 -9.08
N ALA A 104 1.35 -9.88 -9.67
CA ALA A 104 1.29 -8.43 -9.53
C ALA A 104 0.00 -7.86 -10.14
N THR A 105 -0.45 -8.40 -11.28
CA THR A 105 -1.73 -8.05 -11.91
C THR A 105 -2.90 -8.46 -11.02
N ALA A 106 -2.90 -9.69 -10.50
CA ALA A 106 -3.93 -10.17 -9.59
C ALA A 106 -3.97 -9.33 -8.31
N ALA A 107 -2.82 -8.93 -7.76
CA ALA A 107 -2.73 -8.10 -6.58
C ALA A 107 -3.39 -6.73 -6.80
N VAL A 108 -3.14 -6.06 -7.92
CA VAL A 108 -3.78 -4.75 -8.18
C VAL A 108 -5.28 -4.87 -8.48
N LEU A 109 -5.72 -5.97 -9.11
CA LEU A 109 -7.15 -6.24 -9.28
C LEU A 109 -7.86 -6.49 -7.94
N ALA A 110 -7.22 -7.27 -7.06
CA ALA A 110 -7.70 -7.47 -5.69
C ALA A 110 -7.72 -6.16 -4.91
N LEU A 111 -6.72 -5.27 -5.11
CA LEU A 111 -6.72 -3.92 -4.56
C LEU A 111 -7.92 -3.11 -5.03
N VAL A 112 -8.19 -3.04 -6.33
CA VAL A 112 -9.34 -2.30 -6.87
C VAL A 112 -10.66 -2.86 -6.30
N GLY A 113 -10.80 -4.19 -6.24
CA GLY A 113 -11.95 -4.86 -5.65
C GLY A 113 -12.13 -4.52 -4.16
N PHE A 114 -11.05 -4.62 -3.38
CA PHE A 114 -11.00 -4.24 -1.98
C PHE A 114 -11.40 -2.78 -1.78
N LEU A 115 -10.80 -1.83 -2.50
CA LEU A 115 -11.09 -0.40 -2.32
C LEU A 115 -12.50 -0.02 -2.73
N TYR A 116 -13.05 -0.68 -3.76
CA TYR A 116 -14.45 -0.50 -4.09
C TYR A 116 -15.37 -1.05 -2.99
N MET A 117 -15.04 -2.22 -2.45
CA MET A 117 -15.74 -2.79 -1.29
C MET A 117 -15.52 -2.00 0.01
N LEU A 118 -14.45 -1.21 0.11
CA LEU A 118 -14.18 -0.37 1.28
C LEU A 118 -14.92 0.97 1.19
N THR A 119 -14.87 1.62 0.03
CA THR A 119 -15.30 3.02 -0.16
C THR A 119 -16.64 3.18 -0.86
N GLY A 120 -17.06 2.19 -1.66
CA GLY A 120 -18.25 2.26 -2.51
C GLY A 120 -18.08 3.22 -3.69
N ARG A 121 -16.85 3.70 -3.92
CA ARG A 121 -16.54 4.75 -4.90
C ARG A 121 -15.58 4.22 -5.94
N GLN A 122 -16.08 4.03 -7.15
CA GLN A 122 -15.29 3.54 -8.27
C GLN A 122 -14.06 4.41 -8.57
N ARG A 123 -14.21 5.73 -8.51
CA ARG A 123 -13.11 6.67 -8.80
C ARG A 123 -11.93 6.54 -7.83
N VAL A 124 -12.19 6.30 -6.54
CA VAL A 124 -11.13 6.07 -5.55
C VAL A 124 -10.37 4.81 -5.90
N ALA A 125 -11.11 3.72 -6.14
CA ALA A 125 -10.55 2.41 -6.40
C ALA A 125 -9.71 2.38 -7.68
N LEU A 126 -10.20 2.98 -8.77
CA LEU A 126 -9.46 3.08 -10.02
C LEU A 126 -8.24 4.00 -9.91
N ALA A 127 -8.35 5.17 -9.25
CA ALA A 127 -7.23 6.09 -9.10
C ALA A 127 -6.09 5.46 -8.28
N ALA A 128 -6.41 4.81 -7.16
CA ALA A 128 -5.43 4.09 -6.35
C ALA A 128 -4.85 2.88 -7.10
N GLY A 129 -5.70 2.10 -7.79
CA GLY A 129 -5.24 0.97 -8.61
C GLY A 129 -4.30 1.39 -9.75
N LEU A 130 -4.58 2.51 -10.42
CA LEU A 130 -3.72 3.06 -11.46
C LEU A 130 -2.40 3.60 -10.88
N ALA A 131 -2.44 4.35 -9.77
CA ALA A 131 -1.21 4.82 -9.11
C ALA A 131 -0.32 3.65 -8.69
N PHE A 132 -0.90 2.62 -8.06
CA PHE A 132 -0.18 1.41 -7.68
C PHE A 132 0.36 0.64 -8.88
N THR A 133 -0.44 0.53 -9.96
CA THR A 133 0.00 -0.08 -11.23
C THR A 133 1.24 0.62 -11.77
N LEU A 134 1.23 1.95 -11.83
CA LEU A 134 2.36 2.73 -12.35
C LEU A 134 3.61 2.57 -11.48
N TRP A 135 3.46 2.49 -10.15
CA TRP A 135 4.58 2.21 -9.26
C TRP A 135 5.16 0.81 -9.48
N GLN A 136 4.32 -0.24 -9.47
CA GLN A 136 4.80 -1.62 -9.55
C GLN A 136 5.35 -2.01 -10.92
N THR A 137 4.90 -1.36 -12.00
CA THR A 137 5.42 -1.61 -13.36
C THR A 137 6.67 -0.80 -13.66
N GLY A 138 6.96 0.25 -12.89
CA GLY A 138 8.04 1.19 -13.16
C GLY A 138 7.69 2.20 -14.25
N PHE A 139 6.40 2.37 -14.55
CA PHE A 139 5.89 3.41 -15.46
C PHE A 139 5.50 4.71 -14.76
N ALA A 140 5.68 4.79 -13.44
CA ALA A 140 5.56 6.05 -12.71
C ALA A 140 6.78 6.93 -12.99
N PRO A 141 6.67 8.01 -13.80
CA PRO A 141 7.79 8.91 -14.00
C PRO A 141 8.11 9.64 -12.68
N PRO A 142 9.39 9.91 -12.38
CA PRO A 142 9.74 10.76 -11.26
C PRO A 142 9.16 12.16 -11.50
N ILE A 143 8.46 12.70 -10.50
CA ILE A 143 8.03 14.10 -10.51
C ILE A 143 8.99 14.89 -9.63
N PRO A 144 9.75 15.85 -10.20
CA PRO A 144 10.66 16.67 -9.41
C PRO A 144 9.92 17.44 -8.32
N LEU A 145 10.52 17.54 -7.13
CA LEU A 145 9.89 18.21 -5.99
C LEU A 145 9.59 19.70 -6.24
N TRP A 146 10.37 20.36 -7.10
CA TRP A 146 10.12 21.76 -7.50
C TRP A 146 8.77 21.95 -8.18
N VAL A 147 8.23 20.93 -8.86
CA VAL A 147 6.87 20.95 -9.42
C VAL A 147 5.85 21.07 -8.29
N GLY A 148 6.07 20.35 -7.18
CA GLY A 148 5.24 20.46 -5.98
C GLY A 148 5.24 21.88 -5.41
N PHE A 149 6.41 22.50 -5.29
CA PHE A 149 6.52 23.88 -4.82
C PHE A 149 5.87 24.88 -5.80
N GLY A 150 6.01 24.67 -7.11
CA GLY A 150 5.32 25.45 -8.14
C GLY A 150 3.80 25.34 -8.02
N LEU A 151 3.26 24.14 -7.79
CA LEU A 151 1.82 23.93 -7.57
C LEU A 151 1.34 24.57 -6.25
N LEU A 152 2.17 24.56 -5.21
CA LEU A 152 1.87 25.24 -3.96
C LEU A 152 1.73 26.76 -4.19
N ALA A 153 2.71 27.38 -4.86
CA ALA A 153 2.68 28.80 -5.20
C ALA A 153 1.49 29.15 -6.11
N ALA A 154 1.26 28.35 -7.16
CA ALA A 154 0.13 28.52 -8.07
C ALA A 154 -1.22 28.45 -7.35
N GLY A 155 -1.36 27.54 -6.38
CA GLY A 155 -2.55 27.44 -5.53
C GLY A 155 -2.82 28.72 -4.74
N VAL A 156 -1.78 29.29 -4.12
CA VAL A 156 -1.89 30.55 -3.36
C VAL A 156 -2.27 31.72 -4.26
N VAL A 157 -1.58 31.89 -5.40
CA VAL A 157 -1.86 32.95 -6.39
C VAL A 157 -3.30 32.82 -6.91
N TRP A 158 -3.71 31.60 -7.25
CA TRP A 158 -5.08 31.33 -7.68
C TRP A 158 -6.11 31.69 -6.60
N GLY A 159 -5.88 31.28 -5.34
CA GLY A 159 -6.78 31.64 -4.24
C GLY A 159 -6.87 33.14 -4.02
N TYR A 160 -5.74 33.84 -4.12
CA TYR A 160 -5.70 35.30 -4.03
C TYR A 160 -6.55 35.97 -5.11
N TRP A 161 -6.42 35.56 -6.38
CA TRP A 161 -7.24 36.08 -7.48
C TRP A 161 -8.74 35.79 -7.33
N GLN A 162 -9.10 34.70 -6.66
CA GLN A 162 -10.48 34.33 -6.38
C GLN A 162 -11.04 34.95 -5.08
N GLY A 163 -10.25 35.76 -4.37
CA GLY A 163 -10.64 36.36 -3.09
C GLY A 163 -10.62 35.41 -1.88
N ASP A 164 -10.10 34.19 -2.02
CA ASP A 164 -9.99 33.19 -0.95
C ASP A 164 -8.60 32.52 -0.97
N TRP A 165 -7.59 33.26 -0.51
CA TRP A 165 -6.20 32.78 -0.45
C TRP A 165 -6.04 31.54 0.44
N ARG A 166 -6.88 31.37 1.46
CA ARG A 166 -6.83 30.21 2.37
C ARG A 166 -7.20 28.94 1.63
N ARG A 167 -8.28 28.98 0.84
CA ARG A 167 -8.67 27.86 -0.03
C ARG A 167 -7.60 27.55 -1.08
N GLY A 168 -7.00 28.59 -1.66
CA GLY A 168 -5.86 28.45 -2.57
C GLY A 168 -4.67 27.75 -1.95
N ALA A 169 -4.26 28.17 -0.75
CA ALA A 169 -3.16 27.56 0.00
C ALA A 169 -3.42 26.08 0.32
N VAL A 170 -4.64 25.72 0.73
CA VAL A 170 -5.02 24.32 0.96
C VAL A 170 -4.97 23.50 -0.33
N TRP A 171 -5.45 24.06 -1.44
CA TRP A 171 -5.37 23.39 -2.74
C TRP A 171 -3.91 23.15 -3.15
N GLY A 172 -3.06 24.18 -3.01
CA GLY A 172 -1.63 24.07 -3.28
C GLY A 172 -0.93 23.05 -2.38
N ALA A 173 -1.29 23.00 -1.09
CA ALA A 173 -0.76 22.03 -0.12
C ALA A 173 -1.14 20.59 -0.47
N LEU A 174 -2.38 20.34 -0.89
CA LEU A 174 -2.81 19.03 -1.37
C LEU A 174 -2.10 18.62 -2.66
N ALA A 175 -1.90 19.56 -3.58
CA ALA A 175 -1.15 19.32 -4.82
C ALA A 175 0.32 18.99 -4.53
N PHE A 176 0.96 19.73 -3.63
CA PHE A 176 2.30 19.45 -3.13
C PHE A 176 2.38 18.04 -2.49
N ALA A 177 1.45 17.71 -1.61
CA ALA A 177 1.44 16.39 -0.96
C ALA A 177 1.26 15.24 -1.96
N LEU A 178 0.48 15.42 -3.02
CA LEU A 178 0.38 14.42 -4.10
C LEU A 178 1.70 14.18 -4.83
N VAL A 179 2.50 15.24 -5.05
CA VAL A 179 3.84 15.12 -5.65
C VAL A 179 4.78 14.36 -4.71
N VAL A 180 4.77 14.71 -3.41
CA VAL A 180 5.56 14.02 -2.39
C VAL A 180 5.20 12.54 -2.33
N GLU A 181 3.91 12.21 -2.24
CA GLU A 181 3.42 10.83 -2.16
C GLU A 181 3.65 10.04 -3.45
N TRP A 182 3.60 10.70 -4.60
CA TRP A 182 3.92 10.06 -5.88
C TRP A 182 5.36 9.57 -5.94
N GLY A 183 6.30 10.40 -5.47
CA GLY A 183 7.71 10.07 -5.38
C GLY A 183 8.07 9.20 -4.17
N PHE A 184 7.20 9.09 -3.17
CA PHE A 184 7.53 8.44 -1.91
C PHE A 184 7.94 6.98 -2.10
N ILE A 185 7.10 6.16 -2.73
CA ILE A 185 7.34 4.71 -2.90
C ILE A 185 8.56 4.44 -3.79
N VAL A 186 8.72 5.21 -4.87
CA VAL A 186 9.80 5.00 -5.85
C VAL A 186 11.17 5.36 -5.27
N ASN A 187 11.23 6.29 -4.30
CA ASN A 187 12.46 6.77 -3.68
C ASN A 187 12.76 6.14 -2.31
N LEU A 188 12.03 5.08 -1.92
CA LEU A 188 12.37 4.35 -0.69
C LEU A 188 13.76 3.70 -0.80
N PRO A 189 14.46 3.45 0.31
CA PRO A 189 15.78 2.86 0.26
C PRO A 189 15.74 1.36 -0.10
N ASP A 190 16.71 0.90 -0.88
CA ASP A 190 17.03 -0.52 -1.10
C ASP A 190 18.55 -0.70 -0.89
N ILE A 191 18.97 -1.69 -0.10
CA ILE A 191 20.40 -1.93 0.14
C ILE A 191 21.20 -2.28 -1.12
N HIS A 192 20.53 -2.75 -2.17
CA HIS A 192 21.15 -3.05 -3.46
C HIS A 192 20.73 -2.04 -4.53
N THR A 193 20.20 -0.88 -4.13
CA THR A 193 19.78 0.22 -5.03
C THR A 193 18.77 -0.19 -6.09
N GLN A 194 18.00 -1.27 -5.85
CA GLN A 194 16.98 -1.72 -6.80
C GLN A 194 15.72 -0.89 -6.72
N SER A 195 15.04 -0.79 -7.87
CA SER A 195 13.74 -0.12 -7.93
C SER A 195 12.62 -0.96 -7.30
N PHE A 196 11.56 -0.28 -6.85
CA PHE A 196 10.33 -0.93 -6.39
C PHE A 196 9.74 -1.87 -7.46
N ALA A 197 9.73 -1.43 -8.72
CA ALA A 197 9.20 -2.19 -9.84
C ALA A 197 10.02 -3.45 -10.14
N TYR A 198 11.35 -3.35 -10.12
CA TYR A 198 12.23 -4.50 -10.24
C TYR A 198 11.95 -5.53 -9.14
N ARG A 199 11.91 -5.10 -7.87
CA ARG A 199 11.63 -6.00 -6.73
C ARG A 199 10.22 -6.62 -6.76
N ALA A 200 9.26 -5.98 -7.43
CA ALA A 200 7.88 -6.46 -7.58
C ALA A 200 7.66 -7.42 -8.77
N MET A 201 8.25 -7.10 -9.93
CA MET A 201 8.00 -7.81 -11.19
C MET A 201 9.24 -8.52 -11.73
N GLY A 202 10.41 -7.85 -11.72
CA GLY A 202 11.65 -8.36 -12.30
C GLY A 202 12.35 -9.41 -11.43
N TRP A 203 12.33 -9.27 -10.11
CA TRP A 203 13.05 -10.14 -9.19
C TRP A 203 12.20 -11.34 -8.78
N ILE A 204 12.62 -12.54 -9.20
CA ILE A 204 11.90 -13.80 -8.97
C ILE A 204 11.64 -14.05 -7.47
N PRO A 205 12.63 -13.91 -6.56
CA PRO A 205 12.42 -14.08 -5.12
C PRO A 205 11.45 -13.08 -4.49
N GLY A 206 11.32 -11.87 -5.08
CA GLY A 206 10.44 -10.81 -4.60
C GLY A 206 8.95 -11.20 -4.59
N ARG A 207 8.59 -12.26 -5.33
CA ARG A 207 7.23 -12.80 -5.42
C ARG A 207 6.65 -13.28 -4.10
N THR A 208 7.48 -13.56 -3.09
CA THR A 208 7.01 -13.87 -1.73
C THR A 208 6.18 -12.73 -1.16
N ALA A 209 6.62 -11.48 -1.37
CA ALA A 209 5.91 -10.29 -0.92
C ALA A 209 4.68 -10.01 -1.79
N THR A 210 4.78 -10.20 -3.11
CA THR A 210 3.66 -10.02 -4.05
C THR A 210 2.53 -11.01 -3.77
N LEU A 211 2.85 -12.30 -3.58
CA LEU A 211 1.88 -13.34 -3.24
C LEU A 211 1.25 -13.10 -1.86
N MET A 212 2.05 -12.79 -0.84
CA MET A 212 1.50 -12.44 0.48
C MET A 212 0.56 -11.25 0.37
N THR A 213 0.95 -10.20 -0.37
CA THR A 213 0.14 -8.99 -0.53
C THR A 213 -1.17 -9.27 -1.27
N LEU A 214 -1.17 -10.13 -2.29
CA LEU A 214 -2.40 -10.59 -2.93
C LEU A 214 -3.33 -11.25 -1.91
N LEU A 215 -2.83 -12.21 -1.11
CA LEU A 215 -3.63 -12.93 -0.12
C LEU A 215 -4.09 -12.01 1.03
N ALA A 216 -3.24 -11.08 1.45
CA ALA A 216 -3.57 -9.99 2.37
C ALA A 216 -4.70 -9.11 1.83
N LEU A 217 -4.67 -8.77 0.54
CA LEU A 217 -5.73 -7.99 -0.09
C LEU A 217 -7.05 -8.75 -0.16
N LEU A 218 -7.02 -10.06 -0.44
CA LEU A 218 -8.19 -10.91 -0.32
C LEU A 218 -8.72 -10.94 1.12
N ALA A 219 -7.84 -10.99 2.12
CA ALA A 219 -8.22 -10.95 3.52
C ALA A 219 -8.93 -9.63 3.88
N LEU A 220 -8.35 -8.50 3.48
CA LEU A 220 -8.91 -7.16 3.66
C LEU A 220 -10.23 -6.97 2.89
N TRP A 221 -10.31 -7.50 1.67
CA TRP A 221 -11.54 -7.51 0.87
C TRP A 221 -12.64 -8.33 1.55
N GLY A 222 -12.30 -9.51 2.05
CA GLY A 222 -13.18 -10.35 2.87
C GLY A 222 -13.70 -9.61 4.10
N ALA A 223 -12.80 -9.01 4.89
CA ALA A 223 -13.17 -8.26 6.09
C ALA A 223 -14.11 -7.08 5.78
N ALA A 224 -13.78 -6.27 4.77
CA ALA A 224 -14.61 -5.14 4.35
C ALA A 224 -15.96 -5.62 3.78
N GLY A 225 -15.97 -6.68 2.98
CA GLY A 225 -17.18 -7.26 2.39
C GLY A 225 -18.11 -7.88 3.43
N TYR A 226 -17.54 -8.53 4.45
CA TYR A 226 -18.29 -9.05 5.59
C TYR A 226 -18.89 -7.91 6.40
N ALA A 227 -18.10 -6.90 6.75
CA ALA A 227 -18.58 -5.71 7.45
C ALA A 227 -19.70 -4.97 6.69
N ARG A 228 -19.74 -5.05 5.36
CA ARG A 228 -20.83 -4.43 4.58
C ARG A 228 -22.09 -5.27 4.48
N THR A 229 -21.95 -6.58 4.39
CA THR A 229 -23.04 -7.45 3.91
C THR A 229 -23.46 -8.54 4.87
N GLY A 230 -22.64 -8.85 5.88
CA GLY A 230 -22.87 -9.94 6.84
C GLY A 230 -22.81 -11.35 6.25
N ARG A 231 -22.46 -11.53 4.97
CA ARG A 231 -22.49 -12.83 4.29
C ARG A 231 -21.25 -13.67 4.59
N ALA A 232 -21.45 -14.93 4.96
CA ALA A 232 -20.38 -15.86 5.38
C ALA A 232 -19.27 -16.08 4.34
N ARG A 233 -19.58 -16.00 3.03
CA ARG A 233 -18.57 -16.09 1.96
C ARG A 233 -17.42 -15.09 2.12
N TRP A 234 -17.72 -13.91 2.66
CA TRP A 234 -16.70 -12.88 2.90
C TRP A 234 -15.84 -13.20 4.12
N THR A 235 -16.41 -13.87 5.12
CA THR A 235 -15.64 -14.43 6.23
C THR A 235 -14.69 -15.51 5.75
N ALA A 236 -15.16 -16.41 4.87
CA ALA A 236 -14.31 -17.43 4.26
C ALA A 236 -13.16 -16.80 3.46
N LEU A 237 -13.43 -15.75 2.67
CA LEU A 237 -12.39 -15.01 1.96
C LEU A 237 -11.41 -14.31 2.93
N ALA A 238 -11.91 -13.74 4.02
CA ALA A 238 -11.11 -13.07 5.04
C ALA A 238 -10.13 -14.04 5.71
N LEU A 239 -10.64 -15.17 6.21
CA LEU A 239 -9.86 -16.20 6.89
C LEU A 239 -8.92 -16.92 5.93
N GLY A 240 -9.40 -17.29 4.74
CA GLY A 240 -8.59 -17.95 3.72
C GLY A 240 -7.44 -17.05 3.23
N GLY A 241 -7.71 -15.77 2.99
CA GLY A 241 -6.69 -14.78 2.66
C GLY A 241 -5.66 -14.59 3.78
N PHE A 242 -6.11 -14.54 5.04
CA PHE A 242 -5.22 -14.41 6.20
C PHE A 242 -4.31 -15.63 6.36
N VAL A 243 -4.86 -16.84 6.34
CA VAL A 243 -4.08 -18.08 6.42
C VAL A 243 -3.14 -18.19 5.24
N GLY A 244 -3.58 -17.84 4.04
CA GLY A 244 -2.72 -17.77 2.86
C GLY A 244 -1.53 -16.81 3.06
N ALA A 245 -1.77 -15.59 3.52
CA ALA A 245 -0.72 -14.61 3.79
C ALA A 245 0.28 -15.09 4.87
N MET A 246 -0.24 -15.75 5.92
CA MET A 246 0.57 -16.37 7.00
C MET A 246 1.56 -17.39 6.46
N LEU A 247 1.18 -18.13 5.42
CA LEU A 247 2.00 -19.15 4.77
C LEU A 247 2.99 -18.58 3.72
N CYS A 248 3.07 -17.25 3.58
CA CYS A 248 3.90 -16.61 2.56
C CYS A 248 5.02 -15.74 3.11
N TYR A 249 4.72 -14.84 4.04
CA TYR A 249 5.64 -13.76 4.39
C TYR A 249 5.29 -13.07 5.70
N GLU A 250 6.27 -12.72 6.53
CA GLU A 250 6.10 -12.38 7.95
C GLU A 250 5.28 -11.10 8.19
N GLN A 251 5.15 -10.22 7.19
CA GLN A 251 4.32 -9.01 7.27
C GLN A 251 2.82 -9.30 7.46
N PHE A 252 2.36 -10.55 7.28
CA PHE A 252 1.00 -10.95 7.61
C PHE A 252 0.61 -10.64 9.06
N ALA A 253 1.59 -10.55 9.97
CA ALA A 253 1.38 -10.22 11.38
C ALA A 253 0.65 -8.88 11.59
N ALA A 254 0.74 -7.95 10.62
CA ALA A 254 0.01 -6.69 10.65
C ALA A 254 -1.48 -6.84 10.27
N LEU A 255 -1.87 -7.91 9.58
CA LEU A 255 -3.20 -8.04 8.96
C LEU A 255 -4.37 -7.96 9.94
N PRO A 256 -4.34 -8.54 11.15
CA PRO A 256 -5.48 -8.44 12.07
C PRO A 256 -5.81 -6.97 12.41
N LEU A 257 -4.78 -6.13 12.57
CA LEU A 257 -4.94 -4.69 12.82
C LEU A 257 -5.44 -3.96 11.57
N LEU A 258 -4.90 -4.29 10.40
CA LEU A 258 -5.34 -3.70 9.12
C LEU A 258 -6.80 -4.08 8.80
N MET A 259 -7.21 -5.31 9.08
CA MET A 259 -8.59 -5.79 8.96
C MET A 259 -9.50 -5.04 9.92
N ALA A 260 -9.10 -4.88 11.19
CA ALA A 260 -9.86 -4.09 12.16
C ALA A 260 -10.02 -2.62 11.72
N LEU A 261 -8.97 -2.00 11.19
CA LEU A 261 -9.04 -0.65 10.62
C LEU A 261 -9.95 -0.58 9.39
N ALA A 262 -9.95 -1.60 8.52
CA ALA A 262 -10.85 -1.68 7.38
C ALA A 262 -12.32 -1.81 7.82
N VAL A 263 -12.62 -2.66 8.81
CA VAL A 263 -13.95 -2.80 9.41
C VAL A 263 -14.41 -1.48 10.04
N TRP A 264 -13.53 -0.82 10.80
CA TRP A 264 -13.80 0.51 11.38
C TRP A 264 -14.08 1.57 10.30
N ALA A 265 -13.34 1.53 9.19
CA ALA A 265 -13.55 2.43 8.06
C ALA A 265 -14.90 2.22 7.36
N VAL A 266 -15.40 0.98 7.30
CA VAL A 266 -16.69 0.63 6.67
C VAL A 266 -17.91 1.17 7.43
N ARG A 267 -17.86 1.32 8.77
CA ARG A 267 -19.05 1.65 9.62
C ARG A 267 -20.19 0.62 9.52
N PRO A 268 -19.94 -0.68 9.81
CA PRO A 268 -21.04 -1.64 9.98
C PRO A 268 -22.01 -1.24 11.11
N PRO A 269 -23.27 -1.68 11.07
CA PRO A 269 -24.15 -1.71 12.25
C PRO A 269 -23.50 -2.44 13.42
N GLN A 270 -23.82 -2.07 14.66
CA GLN A 270 -23.12 -2.55 15.87
C GLN A 270 -23.02 -4.09 15.96
N ALA A 271 -24.12 -4.81 15.73
CA ALA A 271 -24.12 -6.27 15.77
C ALA A 271 -23.16 -6.90 14.74
N LEU A 272 -23.08 -6.32 13.54
CA LEU A 272 -22.16 -6.78 12.50
C LEU A 272 -20.71 -6.33 12.79
N ALA A 273 -20.53 -5.18 13.42
CA ALA A 273 -19.23 -4.71 13.89
C ALA A 273 -18.61 -5.71 14.90
N ILE A 274 -19.40 -6.20 15.85
CA ILE A 274 -18.96 -7.21 16.84
C ILE A 274 -18.55 -8.50 16.13
N ARG A 275 -19.37 -9.01 15.20
CA ARG A 275 -19.05 -10.23 14.46
C ARG A 275 -17.81 -10.08 13.58
N ALA A 276 -17.67 -8.95 12.87
CA ALA A 276 -16.49 -8.66 12.07
C ALA A 276 -15.24 -8.48 12.95
N GLY A 277 -15.41 -7.88 14.13
CA GLY A 277 -14.38 -7.79 15.16
C GLY A 277 -13.93 -9.17 15.66
N ALA A 278 -14.85 -10.11 15.85
CA ALA A 278 -14.52 -11.48 16.23
C ALA A 278 -13.68 -12.19 15.16
N VAL A 279 -13.92 -11.95 13.86
CA VAL A 279 -13.07 -12.48 12.78
C VAL A 279 -11.65 -11.89 12.86
N CYS A 280 -11.53 -10.58 13.10
CA CYS A 280 -10.23 -9.93 13.27
C CYS A 280 -9.49 -10.45 14.51
N LEU A 281 -10.21 -10.65 15.62
CA LEU A 281 -9.68 -11.20 16.85
C LEU A 281 -9.23 -12.66 16.65
N ALA A 282 -9.98 -13.49 15.94
CA ALA A 282 -9.57 -14.84 15.62
C ALA A 282 -8.24 -14.86 14.85
N CYS A 283 -8.08 -13.99 13.85
CA CYS A 283 -6.83 -13.84 13.11
C CYS A 283 -5.68 -13.37 14.02
N LEU A 284 -5.94 -12.46 14.96
CA LEU A 284 -4.96 -12.02 15.95
C LEU A 284 -4.53 -13.16 16.87
N LEU A 285 -5.48 -13.96 17.36
CA LEU A 285 -5.22 -15.11 18.23
C LEU A 285 -4.41 -16.19 17.52
N LEU A 286 -4.58 -16.36 16.20
CA LEU A 286 -3.79 -17.29 15.38
C LEU A 286 -2.29 -16.92 15.28
N LEU A 287 -1.89 -15.69 15.64
CA LEU A 287 -0.48 -15.32 15.70
C LEU A 287 0.28 -16.09 16.80
N ALA A 288 -0.39 -16.44 17.90
CA ALA A 288 0.23 -17.18 19.00
C ALA A 288 0.64 -18.62 18.62
N PRO A 289 -0.25 -19.49 18.08
CA PRO A 289 0.14 -20.81 17.63
C PRO A 289 1.13 -20.75 16.46
N TYR A 290 1.03 -19.75 15.57
CA TYR A 290 2.04 -19.52 14.54
C TYR A 290 3.43 -19.26 15.16
N ALA A 291 3.52 -18.36 16.14
CA ALA A 291 4.78 -18.02 16.78
C ALA A 291 5.37 -19.22 17.55
N ALA A 292 4.52 -20.01 18.20
CA ALA A 292 4.92 -21.26 18.85
C ALA A 292 5.48 -22.27 17.83
N PHE A 293 4.77 -22.48 16.72
CA PHE A 293 5.23 -23.33 15.62
C PHE A 293 6.57 -22.84 15.05
N TYR A 294 6.68 -21.56 14.73
CA TYR A 294 7.87 -20.95 14.14
C TYR A 294 9.10 -21.15 15.06
N ARG A 295 8.96 -20.91 16.36
CA ARG A 295 10.06 -21.10 17.32
C ARG A 295 10.48 -22.55 17.47
N ALA A 296 9.54 -23.49 17.37
CA ALA A 296 9.82 -24.92 17.56
C ALA A 296 10.43 -25.58 16.32
N HIS A 297 10.07 -25.13 15.11
CA HIS A 297 10.40 -25.85 13.87
C HIS A 297 11.33 -25.08 12.90
N ILE A 298 11.43 -23.75 13.03
CA ILE A 298 12.19 -22.94 12.08
C ILE A 298 13.52 -22.53 12.70
N PRO A 299 14.66 -22.77 12.01
CA PRO A 299 15.96 -22.32 12.47
C PRO A 299 16.00 -20.79 12.61
N THR A 300 16.13 -20.29 13.84
CA THR A 300 16.17 -18.84 14.13
C THR A 300 17.60 -18.29 14.21
N GLN A 301 18.60 -19.14 14.41
CA GLN A 301 20.02 -18.77 14.50
C GLN A 301 20.76 -19.01 13.18
N THR A 302 20.23 -18.47 12.08
CA THR A 302 20.93 -18.52 10.78
C THR A 302 21.78 -17.27 10.57
N GLN A 303 22.88 -17.40 9.81
CA GLN A 303 23.69 -16.24 9.40
C GLN A 303 22.83 -15.18 8.68
N TYR A 304 21.85 -15.63 7.90
CA TYR A 304 20.93 -14.76 7.19
C TYR A 304 20.09 -13.89 8.13
N HIS A 305 19.55 -14.46 9.22
CA HIS A 305 18.79 -13.69 10.23
C HIS A 305 19.67 -12.63 10.91
N GLN A 306 20.92 -12.98 11.23
CA GLN A 306 21.85 -12.06 11.88
C GLN A 306 22.23 -10.88 10.98
N GLN A 307 22.41 -11.12 9.68
CA GLN A 307 22.79 -10.09 8.70
C GLN A 307 21.65 -9.12 8.37
N ARG A 308 20.38 -9.53 8.55
CA ARG A 308 19.21 -8.76 8.10
C ARG A 308 18.74 -7.69 9.09
N VAL A 309 19.13 -7.75 10.36
CA VAL A 309 18.60 -6.84 11.40
C VAL A 309 19.30 -5.48 11.35
N LYS A 310 18.50 -4.40 11.24
CA LYS A 310 19.00 -3.02 11.37
C LYS A 310 19.46 -2.74 12.79
N ARG A 311 20.37 -1.77 12.92
CA ARG A 311 20.62 -1.11 14.22
C ARG A 311 19.33 -0.42 14.70
N GLN A 312 18.85 -0.78 15.89
CA GLN A 312 17.56 -0.33 16.45
C GLN A 312 17.39 1.21 16.49
N LYS A 313 18.50 1.97 16.55
CA LYS A 313 18.51 3.44 16.63
C LYS A 313 17.82 4.15 15.45
N THR A 314 17.62 3.50 14.29
CA THR A 314 17.01 4.14 13.10
C THR A 314 15.49 3.96 13.00
N LEU A 315 14.86 3.20 13.91
CA LEU A 315 13.43 2.89 13.86
C LEU A 315 12.52 4.13 13.97
N PRO A 316 12.75 5.09 14.89
CA PRO A 316 11.88 6.27 15.00
C PRO A 316 11.90 7.12 13.72
N MET A 317 13.08 7.32 13.13
CA MET A 317 13.22 8.07 11.89
C MET A 317 12.50 7.36 10.74
N THR A 318 12.60 6.03 10.69
CA THR A 318 11.89 5.23 9.70
C THR A 318 10.37 5.40 9.84
N ALA A 319 9.83 5.31 11.06
CA ALA A 319 8.40 5.52 11.30
C ALA A 319 7.97 6.95 10.92
N LEU A 320 8.79 7.95 11.23
CA LEU A 320 8.53 9.35 10.87
C LEU A 320 8.47 9.54 9.35
N THR A 321 9.37 8.91 8.58
CA THR A 321 9.33 8.91 7.11
C THR A 321 8.00 8.39 6.57
N TRP A 322 7.37 7.41 7.24
CA TRP A 322 6.04 6.92 6.85
C TRP A 322 4.90 7.85 7.31
N LEU A 323 5.01 8.52 8.44
CA LEU A 323 3.97 9.44 8.92
C LEU A 323 3.97 10.77 8.15
N ALA A 324 5.14 11.32 7.88
CA ALA A 324 5.31 12.56 7.14
C ALA A 324 6.63 12.51 6.35
N PRO A 325 6.60 12.11 5.06
CA PRO A 325 7.81 11.99 4.25
C PRO A 325 8.73 13.23 4.22
N PRO A 326 8.22 14.48 4.28
CA PRO A 326 9.10 15.66 4.36
C PRO A 326 9.73 15.90 5.74
N ALA A 327 9.23 15.26 6.81
CA ALA A 327 9.67 15.56 8.18
C ALA A 327 11.13 15.21 8.46
N PRO A 328 11.70 14.08 7.99
CA PRO A 328 13.12 13.78 8.17
C PRO A 328 14.05 14.89 7.63
N GLU A 329 13.80 15.40 6.43
CA GLU A 329 14.59 16.49 5.84
C GLU A 329 14.41 17.78 6.67
N ALA A 330 13.18 18.12 7.05
CA ALA A 330 12.91 19.31 7.86
C ALA A 330 13.62 19.26 9.23
N LEU A 331 13.62 18.10 9.90
CA LEU A 331 14.34 17.91 11.16
C LEU A 331 15.86 17.97 10.96
N MET A 332 16.38 17.35 9.89
CA MET A 332 17.80 17.41 9.57
C MET A 332 18.27 18.86 9.34
N GLN A 333 17.47 19.68 8.66
CA GLN A 333 17.77 21.11 8.49
C GLN A 333 17.72 21.88 9.81
N VAL A 334 16.84 21.53 10.75
CA VAL A 334 16.80 22.11 12.10
C VAL A 334 18.04 21.72 12.91
N ASP A 335 18.45 20.45 12.87
CA ASP A 335 19.65 19.98 13.56
C ASP A 335 20.92 20.60 12.96
N LEU A 336 20.97 20.78 11.63
CA LEU A 336 22.04 21.53 10.97
C LEU A 336 22.07 22.98 11.43
N ALA A 337 20.93 23.66 11.55
CA ALA A 337 20.88 25.05 12.02
C ALA A 337 21.38 25.24 13.46
N ARG A 338 21.29 24.20 14.31
CA ARG A 338 21.84 24.22 15.68
C ARG A 338 23.38 24.23 15.70
N THR A 339 24.00 23.59 14.72
CA THR A 339 25.47 23.45 14.64
C THR A 339 26.10 24.44 13.65
N ALA A 340 25.35 24.87 12.65
CA ALA A 340 25.73 25.84 11.62
C ALA A 340 24.60 26.87 11.39
N PRO A 341 24.49 27.91 12.24
CA PRO A 341 23.37 28.87 12.20
C PRO A 341 23.19 29.61 10.86
N PHE A 342 24.27 29.81 10.10
CA PHE A 342 24.22 30.41 8.76
C PHE A 342 23.38 29.59 7.76
N SER A 343 23.09 28.32 8.06
CA SER A 343 22.19 27.51 7.23
C SER A 343 20.76 28.07 7.11
N LEU A 344 20.34 28.89 8.06
CA LEU A 344 19.05 29.61 8.02
C LEU A 344 18.96 30.61 6.85
N LEU A 345 20.09 31.04 6.30
CA LEU A 345 20.13 31.94 5.14
C LEU A 345 19.92 31.19 3.82
N PHE A 346 20.07 29.86 3.81
CA PHE A 346 19.93 29.08 2.58
C PHE A 346 18.47 28.75 2.29
N PRO A 347 18.02 28.84 1.01
CA PRO A 347 16.65 28.50 0.62
C PRO A 347 16.24 27.08 1.02
N ARG A 348 17.19 26.14 1.07
CA ARG A 348 16.92 24.73 1.42
C ARG A 348 16.29 24.57 2.79
N PHE A 349 16.72 25.36 3.78
CA PHE A 349 16.14 25.32 5.13
C PHE A 349 14.64 25.65 5.07
N TRP A 350 14.29 26.79 4.46
CA TRP A 350 12.92 27.27 4.37
C TRP A 350 12.03 26.39 3.50
N LEU A 351 12.55 25.88 2.38
CA LEU A 351 11.82 24.95 1.52
C LEU A 351 11.47 23.66 2.27
N ALA A 352 12.36 23.13 3.10
CA ALA A 352 12.07 21.96 3.92
C ALA A 352 10.95 22.23 4.94
N GLN A 353 10.98 23.38 5.61
CA GLN A 353 9.94 23.76 6.58
C GLN A 353 8.59 24.01 5.90
N VAL A 354 8.57 24.76 4.80
CA VAL A 354 7.36 25.03 4.00
C VAL A 354 6.78 23.73 3.46
N GLY A 355 7.62 22.82 2.96
CA GLY A 355 7.20 21.51 2.49
C GLY A 355 6.55 20.67 3.60
N LEU A 356 7.14 20.65 4.80
CA LEU A 356 6.55 19.97 5.94
C LEU A 356 5.20 20.58 6.33
N VAL A 357 5.10 21.91 6.46
CA VAL A 357 3.84 22.59 6.80
C VAL A 357 2.75 22.32 5.76
N ALA A 358 3.08 22.40 4.47
CA ALA A 358 2.17 22.09 3.37
C ALA A 358 1.68 20.63 3.46
N TYR A 359 2.58 19.69 3.71
CA TYR A 359 2.21 18.28 3.88
C TYR A 359 1.32 18.06 5.11
N LEU A 360 1.62 18.68 6.25
CA LEU A 360 0.79 18.57 7.46
C LEU A 360 -0.61 19.18 7.26
N LEU A 361 -0.71 20.26 6.48
CA LEU A 361 -1.99 20.83 6.09
C LEU A 361 -2.79 19.84 5.22
N ALA A 362 -2.17 19.25 4.20
CA ALA A 362 -2.79 18.21 3.38
C ALA A 362 -3.22 16.98 4.21
N LEU A 363 -2.36 16.55 5.14
CA LEU A 363 -2.61 15.44 6.06
C LEU A 363 -3.89 15.68 6.87
N ARG A 364 -4.04 16.88 7.47
CA ARG A 364 -5.26 17.26 8.20
C ARG A 364 -6.53 17.10 7.36
N TYR A 365 -6.48 17.42 6.07
CA TYR A 365 -7.63 17.28 5.17
C TYR A 365 -7.92 15.82 4.81
N GLY A 366 -6.89 15.03 4.48
CA GLY A 366 -7.04 13.61 4.19
C GLY A 366 -7.57 12.80 5.38
N LEU A 367 -7.12 13.13 6.60
CA LEU A 367 -7.52 12.46 7.84
C LEU A 367 -8.93 12.80 8.33
N ARG A 368 -9.67 13.69 7.65
CA ARG A 368 -11.12 13.87 7.88
C ARG A 368 -11.93 12.64 7.49
N SER A 369 -11.35 11.77 6.66
CA SER A 369 -11.95 10.50 6.26
C SER A 369 -11.26 9.33 6.95
N ARG A 370 -12.05 8.32 7.35
CA ARG A 370 -11.51 7.05 7.86
C ARG A 370 -10.70 6.27 6.83
N PHE A 371 -11.01 6.46 5.55
CA PHE A 371 -10.22 5.89 4.47
C PHE A 371 -8.84 6.55 4.39
N GLY A 372 -8.75 7.83 4.75
CA GLY A 372 -7.48 8.54 4.91
C GLY A 372 -6.66 7.93 6.04
N TRP A 373 -7.26 7.70 7.20
CA TRP A 373 -6.61 6.98 8.31
C TRP A 373 -6.14 5.58 7.93
N LEU A 374 -6.98 4.78 7.26
CA LEU A 374 -6.59 3.45 6.80
C LEU A 374 -5.43 3.49 5.80
N GLY A 375 -5.46 4.41 4.83
CA GLY A 375 -4.38 4.55 3.86
C GLY A 375 -3.07 5.01 4.51
N TRP A 376 -3.14 6.06 5.33
CA TRP A 376 -1.98 6.67 5.98
C TRP A 376 -1.41 5.81 7.11
N LEU A 377 -2.16 5.61 8.19
CA LEU A 377 -1.70 4.84 9.35
C LEU A 377 -1.56 3.35 9.00
N GLY A 378 -2.48 2.81 8.20
CA GLY A 378 -2.38 1.43 7.76
C GLY A 378 -1.10 1.15 6.98
N SER A 379 -0.60 2.09 6.16
CA SER A 379 0.68 1.89 5.45
C SER A 379 1.86 1.72 6.41
N LEU A 380 1.91 2.51 7.50
CA LEU A 380 2.91 2.34 8.56
C LEU A 380 2.74 1.00 9.28
N LEU A 381 1.52 0.62 9.64
CA LEU A 381 1.24 -0.65 10.32
C LEU A 381 1.62 -1.87 9.46
N ALA A 382 1.35 -1.80 8.14
CA ALA A 382 1.76 -2.82 7.19
C ALA A 382 3.29 -2.95 7.10
N TYR A 383 4.02 -1.85 7.27
CA TYR A 383 5.47 -1.84 7.23
C TYR A 383 6.11 -2.23 8.56
N ALA A 384 5.44 -2.01 9.68
CA ALA A 384 5.98 -2.18 11.03
C ALA A 384 6.68 -3.54 11.27
N PRO A 385 6.17 -4.70 10.82
CA PRO A 385 6.87 -5.98 10.99
C PRO A 385 8.23 -6.05 10.28
N ALA A 386 8.39 -5.32 9.16
CA ALA A 386 9.61 -5.29 8.36
C ALA A 386 10.51 -4.08 8.69
N ALA A 387 10.04 -3.11 9.49
CA ALA A 387 10.80 -1.92 9.85
C ALA A 387 12.15 -2.22 10.53
N PRO A 388 12.29 -3.25 11.40
CA PRO A 388 13.57 -3.63 12.00
C PRO A 388 14.57 -4.27 11.04
N LEU A 389 14.19 -4.55 9.80
CA LEU A 389 15.00 -5.27 8.82
C LEU A 389 15.67 -4.30 7.85
N LEU A 390 16.85 -4.67 7.31
CA LEU A 390 17.56 -3.90 6.28
C LEU A 390 16.61 -3.54 5.14
N PRO A 391 16.66 -2.30 4.62
CA PRO A 391 15.65 -1.83 3.69
C PRO A 391 15.77 -2.55 2.34
N LEU A 392 14.70 -3.23 1.93
CA LEU A 392 14.59 -3.92 0.64
C LEU A 392 13.20 -3.61 0.07
N MET A 393 13.12 -3.26 -1.22
CA MET A 393 11.88 -2.64 -1.73
C MET A 393 10.65 -3.54 -1.71
N HIS A 394 10.84 -4.86 -1.80
CA HIS A 394 9.72 -5.79 -1.71
C HIS A 394 9.02 -5.76 -0.33
N TYR A 395 9.68 -5.27 0.73
CA TYR A 395 9.02 -5.07 2.04
C TYR A 395 8.00 -3.93 2.01
N TYR A 396 8.09 -3.05 1.02
CA TYR A 396 7.19 -1.93 0.86
C TYR A 396 5.94 -2.27 0.04
N TYR A 397 5.80 -3.50 -0.48
CA TYR A 397 4.73 -3.84 -1.40
C TYR A 397 3.33 -3.71 -0.78
N LEU A 398 3.07 -4.39 0.35
CA LEU A 398 1.80 -4.23 1.11
C LEU A 398 1.61 -2.78 1.63
N PRO A 399 2.63 -2.11 2.22
CA PRO A 399 2.51 -0.70 2.59
C PRO A 399 2.17 0.24 1.42
N ALA A 400 2.75 0.02 0.23
CA ALA A 400 2.53 0.81 -0.97
C ALA A 400 1.07 0.70 -1.46
N VAL A 401 0.43 -0.45 -1.25
CA VAL A 401 -0.99 -0.62 -1.52
C VAL A 401 -1.85 0.34 -0.69
N LEU A 402 -1.58 0.43 0.62
CA LEU A 402 -2.30 1.36 1.50
C LEU A 402 -1.92 2.82 1.21
N ARG A 403 -0.67 3.05 0.77
CA ARG A 403 -0.25 4.37 0.29
C ARG A 403 -0.93 4.79 -1.00
N ALA A 404 -1.26 3.85 -1.89
CA ALA A 404 -2.06 4.14 -3.08
C ALA A 404 -3.49 4.60 -2.71
N LEU A 405 -4.09 4.00 -1.67
CA LEU A 405 -5.36 4.49 -1.10
C LEU A 405 -5.18 5.92 -0.57
N TRP A 406 -4.12 6.18 0.21
CA TRP A 406 -3.83 7.52 0.73
C TRP A 406 -3.73 8.56 -0.39
N TRP A 407 -2.95 8.27 -1.43
CA TRP A 407 -2.81 9.11 -2.62
C TRP A 407 -4.16 9.36 -3.31
N GLY A 408 -4.98 8.32 -3.49
CA GLY A 408 -6.32 8.45 -4.06
C GLY A 408 -7.27 9.33 -3.23
N ILE A 409 -7.15 9.28 -1.89
CA ILE A 409 -7.91 10.17 -0.99
C ILE A 409 -7.46 11.62 -1.13
N LEU A 410 -6.15 11.88 -1.13
CA LEU A 410 -5.61 13.22 -1.35
C LEU A 410 -6.05 13.82 -2.70
N LEU A 411 -6.05 13.01 -3.75
CA LEU A 411 -6.49 13.43 -5.09
C LEU A 411 -7.96 13.85 -5.09
N ILE A 412 -8.81 13.11 -4.37
CA ILE A 412 -10.23 13.44 -4.25
C ILE A 412 -10.41 14.71 -3.43
N CYS A 413 -9.69 14.87 -2.31
CA CYS A 413 -9.70 16.11 -1.54
C CYS A 413 -9.34 17.31 -2.42
N LEU A 414 -8.28 17.20 -3.23
CA LEU A 414 -7.88 18.23 -4.18
C LEU A 414 -8.99 18.53 -5.21
N TYR A 415 -9.59 17.49 -5.80
CA TYR A 415 -10.65 17.65 -6.79
C TYR A 415 -11.90 18.30 -6.21
N THR A 416 -12.28 17.97 -4.96
CA THR A 416 -13.43 18.57 -4.30
C THR A 416 -13.23 20.04 -3.92
N LEU A 417 -11.98 20.49 -3.82
CA LEU A 417 -11.65 21.89 -3.56
C LEU A 417 -11.55 22.73 -4.83
N ARG A 418 -11.49 22.12 -6.02
CA ARG A 418 -11.51 22.85 -7.29
C ARG A 418 -12.77 23.73 -7.39
N PRO A 419 -12.66 24.92 -8.00
CA PRO A 419 -13.79 25.78 -8.23
C PRO A 419 -14.70 25.14 -9.29
N THR A 420 -15.92 24.73 -8.93
CA THR A 420 -16.98 24.67 -9.93
C THR A 420 -17.44 26.11 -10.17
N ARG A 421 -17.51 26.55 -11.43
CA ARG A 421 -18.10 27.84 -11.85
C ARG A 421 -19.58 28.02 -11.43
N ARG A 422 -20.16 27.11 -10.65
CA ARG A 422 -21.58 27.03 -10.26
C ARG A 422 -21.80 27.00 -8.74
N ALA A 423 -20.87 27.52 -7.95
CA ALA A 423 -21.07 27.66 -6.50
C ALA A 423 -21.76 28.99 -6.11
N THR A 424 -22.53 29.61 -7.01
CA THR A 424 -23.32 30.83 -6.72
C THR A 424 -24.82 30.58 -6.54
N SER A 425 -25.34 29.34 -6.56
CA SER A 425 -26.80 29.15 -6.39
C SER A 425 -27.31 27.90 -5.67
N VAL A 426 -26.46 27.03 -5.11
CA VAL A 426 -26.94 25.80 -4.40
C VAL A 426 -26.53 25.76 -2.92
N ALA A 427 -25.82 26.76 -2.42
CA ALA A 427 -25.38 26.85 -1.03
C ALA A 427 -26.44 27.37 -0.03
N MET A 428 -27.74 27.42 -0.41
CA MET A 428 -28.82 27.88 0.49
C MET A 428 -29.92 26.86 0.81
N VAL A 429 -29.80 25.58 0.43
CA VAL A 429 -30.86 24.57 0.70
C VAL A 429 -30.42 23.43 1.64
N GLY A 430 -29.13 23.35 2.01
CA GLY A 430 -28.61 22.28 2.87
C GLY A 430 -28.58 22.55 4.38
N ALA A 431 -28.82 23.79 4.82
CA ALA A 431 -28.63 24.21 6.21
C ALA A 431 -29.94 24.32 7.02
N SER A 432 -31.11 24.03 6.44
CA SER A 432 -32.42 24.24 7.07
C SER A 432 -33.19 22.95 7.44
N CYS A 433 -32.64 21.75 7.19
CA CYS A 433 -33.31 20.48 7.56
C CYS A 433 -32.74 19.77 8.81
N LEU A 434 -31.99 20.48 9.66
CA LEU A 434 -31.55 20.00 10.98
C LEU A 434 -32.03 20.93 12.09
N LYS A 435 -33.35 21.14 12.17
CA LYS A 435 -34.07 21.61 13.36
C LYS A 435 -35.55 21.26 13.20
N ARG A 436 -35.91 20.00 13.47
CA ARG A 436 -37.26 19.68 13.96
C ARG A 436 -37.12 19.27 15.41
N SER A 437 -37.49 20.22 16.25
CA SER A 437 -37.79 20.05 17.66
C SER A 437 -38.84 18.95 17.83
N SER A 438 -38.52 17.95 18.63
CA SER A 438 -39.49 17.13 19.33
C SER A 438 -40.07 17.95 20.48
N GLN A 439 -41.29 18.45 20.33
CA GLN A 439 -42.18 18.71 21.46
C GLN A 439 -43.39 17.76 21.32
N PRO A 440 -43.78 17.05 22.38
CA PRO A 440 -45.03 16.32 22.41
C PRO A 440 -46.17 17.28 22.77
N SER A 441 -47.19 17.38 21.92
CA SER A 441 -48.45 18.04 22.28
C SER A 441 -49.40 17.01 22.87
N THR A 442 -49.77 17.25 24.13
CA THR A 442 -50.99 16.78 24.77
C THR A 442 -52.22 17.26 24.00
N ASN A 443 -53.04 16.32 23.54
CA ASN A 443 -54.51 16.28 23.67
C ASN A 443 -55.03 15.01 23.01
#